data_AF-A0A7J2WT70-F1
#
_entry.id   AF-A0A7J2WT70-F1
#
_cell.length_a   1.000
_cell.length_b   1.000
_cell.length_c   1.000
_cell.angle_alpha   90.00
_cell.angle_beta   90.00
_cell.angle_gamma   90.00
#
_symmetry.space_group_name_H-M   'P 1'
#
loop_
_entity.id
_entity.type
_entity.pdbx_description
1 polymer ?
#
loop_
_entity_poly.entity_id
_entity_poly.type
_entity_poly.pdbx_seq_one_letter_code
_entity_poly.pdbx_strand_id
1 'polypeptide(L)'
;MRYVALLIIMLLIPSLVASALPKVGSEAPVMRAVTYDGKAVSKASLQGKIVVLIFVAEWCPHCREELPALSKAWREYGLELSDVLGIVMMVSSGESRAIEFFKSVDPPSNWKLVLEGEDTAYSFGVAGVPTTVVIDRNWTVAGVFVGAESPDKVLEPVIKLVEAGPQGNYTSVTSPATLSTTQKAEGGDQTILIVILALALAIMVYLGYKMRRKRKK
;
A
#
# COMPACT_ATOMS: atom_id res chain seq x y z
N MET A 1 -28.92 -2.36 44.44
CA MET A 1 -28.92 -1.02 43.80
C MET A 1 -27.51 -0.50 43.46
N ARG A 2 -26.46 -0.72 44.27
CA ARG A 2 -25.07 -0.25 43.97
C ARG A 2 -24.43 -0.88 42.71
N TYR A 3 -24.77 -2.12 42.35
CA TYR A 3 -24.23 -2.80 41.16
C TYR A 3 -24.87 -2.37 39.83
N VAL A 4 -26.09 -1.82 39.87
CA VAL A 4 -26.81 -1.36 38.66
C VAL A 4 -26.19 -0.05 38.14
N ALA A 5 -25.74 0.83 39.04
CA ALA A 5 -25.06 2.06 38.65
C ALA A 5 -23.68 1.81 38.02
N LEU A 6 -22.94 0.78 38.48
CA LEU A 6 -21.62 0.44 37.92
C LEU A 6 -21.71 -0.18 36.51
N LEU A 7 -22.76 -0.96 36.23
CA LEU A 7 -22.99 -1.54 34.90
C LEU A 7 -23.40 -0.47 33.87
N ILE A 8 -24.14 0.56 34.28
CA ILE A 8 -24.53 1.68 33.39
C ILE A 8 -23.32 2.57 33.07
N ILE A 9 -22.40 2.77 34.02
CA ILE A 9 -21.17 3.56 33.79
C ILE A 9 -20.21 2.83 32.84
N MET A 10 -20.15 1.49 32.88
CA MET A 10 -19.36 0.70 31.94
C MET A 10 -19.96 0.69 30.51
N LEU A 11 -21.27 0.91 30.38
CA LEU A 11 -21.99 1.04 29.10
C LEU A 11 -21.93 2.46 28.50
N LEU A 12 -21.47 3.44 29.30
CA LEU A 12 -21.33 4.86 28.95
C LEU A 12 -19.87 5.32 28.85
N ILE A 13 -18.92 4.39 28.73
CA ILE A 13 -17.62 4.74 28.18
C ILE A 13 -17.86 4.78 26.66
N PRO A 14 -18.01 5.96 26.02
CA PRO A 14 -17.88 5.98 24.57
C PRO A 14 -16.52 5.37 24.31
N SER A 15 -16.48 4.23 23.63
CA SER A 15 -15.24 3.63 23.18
C SER A 15 -14.50 4.75 22.47
N LEU A 16 -13.50 5.32 23.14
CA LEU A 16 -12.62 6.31 22.56
C LEU A 16 -11.73 5.50 21.64
N VAL A 17 -12.30 5.08 20.51
CA VAL A 17 -11.57 4.52 19.40
C VAL A 17 -10.83 5.72 18.85
N ALA A 18 -9.62 5.94 19.36
CA ALA A 18 -8.71 6.87 18.72
C ALA A 18 -8.55 6.37 17.28
N SER A 19 -9.00 7.17 16.32
CA SER A 19 -8.85 6.87 14.90
C SER A 19 -7.36 6.85 14.58
N ALA A 20 -6.82 5.66 14.35
CA ALA A 20 -5.47 5.47 13.84
C ALA A 20 -5.55 5.09 12.37
N LEU A 21 -4.48 5.37 11.63
CA LEU A 21 -4.33 4.85 10.27
C LEU A 21 -4.57 3.34 10.25
N PRO A 22 -5.32 2.82 9.26
CA PRO A 22 -5.62 1.41 9.23
C PRO A 22 -4.36 0.60 8.96
N LYS A 23 -4.28 -0.59 9.54
CA LYS A 23 -3.13 -1.47 9.35
C LYS A 23 -3.23 -2.17 7.99
N VAL A 24 -2.13 -2.30 7.28
CA VAL A 24 -2.06 -3.17 6.10
C VAL A 24 -2.48 -4.61 6.48
N GLY A 25 -3.35 -5.21 5.67
CA GLY A 25 -3.98 -6.51 5.89
C GLY A 25 -5.22 -6.49 6.80
N SER A 26 -5.61 -5.33 7.34
CA SER A 26 -6.86 -5.18 8.08
C SER A 26 -7.99 -4.70 7.17
N GLU A 27 -9.23 -4.90 7.63
CA GLU A 27 -10.40 -4.33 6.96
C GLU A 27 -10.36 -2.79 7.03
N ALA A 28 -10.57 -2.12 5.90
CA ALA A 28 -10.56 -0.66 5.86
C ALA A 28 -11.79 -0.08 6.60
N PRO A 29 -11.67 1.09 7.24
CA PRO A 29 -12.80 1.78 7.84
C PRO A 29 -13.95 1.99 6.85
N VAL A 30 -15.17 2.04 7.38
CA VAL A 30 -16.33 2.36 6.55
C VAL A 30 -16.28 3.82 6.12
N MET A 31 -16.65 4.08 4.87
CA MET A 31 -16.78 5.44 4.35
C MET A 31 -18.10 5.62 3.61
N ARG A 32 -18.55 6.87 3.61
CA ARG A 32 -19.62 7.39 2.76
C ARG A 32 -19.22 8.80 2.36
N ALA A 33 -19.28 9.09 1.07
CA ALA A 33 -19.00 10.41 0.53
C ALA A 33 -19.85 10.65 -0.72
N VAL A 34 -19.90 11.91 -1.16
CA VAL A 34 -20.52 12.30 -2.42
C VAL A 34 -19.42 12.88 -3.31
N THR A 35 -19.31 12.33 -4.51
CA THR A 35 -18.36 12.84 -5.50
C THR A 35 -18.84 14.16 -6.09
N TYR A 36 -17.93 14.94 -6.66
CA TYR A 36 -18.23 16.22 -7.31
C TYR A 36 -19.25 16.10 -8.45
N ASP A 37 -19.33 14.94 -9.13
CA ASP A 37 -20.38 14.64 -10.12
C ASP A 37 -21.71 14.17 -9.51
N GLY A 38 -21.89 14.32 -8.19
CA GLY A 38 -23.12 14.05 -7.46
C GLY A 38 -23.39 12.58 -7.14
N LYS A 39 -22.41 11.68 -7.31
CA LYS A 39 -22.60 10.25 -7.06
C LYS A 39 -22.24 9.90 -5.62
N ALA A 40 -23.14 9.20 -4.94
CA ALA A 40 -22.83 8.62 -3.65
C ALA A 40 -21.82 7.47 -3.82
N VAL A 41 -20.73 7.51 -3.06
CA VAL A 41 -19.74 6.44 -2.95
C VAL A 41 -19.69 5.94 -1.51
N SER A 42 -19.67 4.63 -1.35
CA SER A 42 -19.62 3.95 -0.06
C SER A 42 -18.85 2.65 -0.19
N LYS A 43 -18.45 2.05 0.93
CA LYS A 43 -17.89 0.68 0.93
C LYS A 43 -18.71 -0.29 0.08
N ALA A 44 -20.04 -0.27 0.21
CA ALA A 44 -20.92 -1.18 -0.52
C ALA A 44 -20.88 -0.98 -2.05
N SER A 45 -20.84 0.28 -2.51
CA SER A 45 -20.74 0.57 -3.96
C SER A 45 -19.34 0.35 -4.53
N LEU A 46 -18.33 0.20 -3.67
CA LEU A 46 -16.93 0.03 -4.03
C LEU A 46 -16.44 -1.41 -3.93
N GLN A 47 -17.27 -2.33 -3.43
CA GLN A 47 -16.96 -3.76 -3.40
C GLN A 47 -16.58 -4.29 -4.78
N GLY A 48 -15.59 -5.16 -4.84
CA GLY A 48 -15.06 -5.71 -6.09
C GLY A 48 -14.09 -4.78 -6.85
N LYS A 49 -13.82 -3.57 -6.35
CA LYS A 49 -12.86 -2.62 -6.96
C LYS A 49 -11.59 -2.52 -6.13
N ILE A 50 -10.47 -2.30 -6.80
CA ILE A 50 -9.26 -1.75 -6.18
C ILE A 50 -9.50 -0.24 -6.02
N VAL A 51 -9.41 0.27 -4.80
CA VAL A 51 -9.67 1.67 -4.49
C VAL A 51 -8.40 2.32 -3.95
N VAL A 52 -8.03 3.46 -4.51
CA VAL A 52 -6.92 4.29 -4.04
C VAL A 52 -7.50 5.60 -3.51
N LEU A 53 -7.58 5.72 -2.19
CA LEU A 53 -8.01 6.94 -1.53
C LEU A 53 -6.81 7.87 -1.37
N ILE A 54 -6.91 9.09 -1.91
CA ILE A 54 -5.80 10.04 -1.96
C ILE A 54 -6.24 11.31 -1.21
N PHE A 55 -5.81 11.46 0.03
CA PHE A 55 -6.16 12.58 0.89
C PHE A 55 -5.19 13.73 0.67
N VAL A 56 -5.69 14.88 0.22
CA VAL A 56 -4.88 16.02 -0.22
C VAL A 56 -5.52 17.35 0.16
N ALA A 57 -4.73 18.42 0.10
CA ALA A 57 -5.21 19.77 0.18
C ALA A 57 -4.53 20.64 -0.89
N GLU A 58 -5.27 21.58 -1.49
CA GLU A 58 -4.80 22.41 -2.60
C GLU A 58 -3.65 23.34 -2.21
N TRP A 59 -3.53 23.67 -0.93
CA TRP A 59 -2.47 24.54 -0.39
C TRP A 59 -1.22 23.75 0.03
N CYS A 60 -1.27 22.41 0.04
CA CYS A 60 -0.15 21.59 0.49
C CYS A 60 0.91 21.45 -0.63
N PRO A 61 2.17 21.87 -0.40
CA PRO A 61 3.21 21.83 -1.43
C PRO A 61 3.52 20.39 -1.88
N HIS A 62 3.61 19.47 -0.93
CA HIS A 62 3.85 18.05 -1.21
C HIS A 62 2.73 17.41 -2.03
N CYS A 63 1.46 17.79 -1.81
CA CYS A 63 0.34 17.33 -2.64
C CYS A 63 0.45 17.81 -4.08
N ARG A 64 0.93 19.04 -4.30
CA ARG A 64 1.11 19.63 -5.64
C ARG A 64 2.22 18.96 -6.45
N GLU A 65 3.18 18.34 -5.79
CA GLU A 65 4.27 17.59 -6.44
C GLU A 65 3.86 16.13 -6.69
N GLU A 66 3.29 15.46 -5.68
CA GLU A 66 2.97 14.03 -5.74
C GLU A 66 1.79 13.73 -6.67
N LEU A 67 0.68 14.46 -6.56
CA LEU A 67 -0.56 14.10 -7.23
C LEU A 67 -0.45 14.13 -8.77
N PRO A 68 0.20 15.13 -9.40
CA PRO A 68 0.46 15.09 -10.85
C PRO A 68 1.37 13.93 -11.26
N ALA A 69 2.40 13.61 -10.46
CA ALA A 69 3.30 12.51 -10.75
C ALA A 69 2.57 11.16 -10.67
N LEU A 70 1.72 10.98 -9.66
CA LEU A 70 0.86 9.81 -9.50
C LEU A 70 -0.15 9.69 -10.64
N SER A 71 -0.78 10.80 -11.03
CA SER A 71 -1.70 10.89 -12.17
C SER A 71 -1.06 10.46 -13.49
N LYS A 72 0.18 10.91 -13.73
CA LYS A 72 0.97 10.51 -14.90
C LYS A 72 1.32 9.02 -14.87
N ALA A 73 1.90 8.55 -13.76
CA ALA A 73 2.29 7.14 -13.62
C ALA A 73 1.10 6.19 -13.73
N TRP A 74 -0.07 6.58 -13.20
CA TRP A 74 -1.31 5.81 -13.31
C TRP A 74 -1.66 5.46 -14.75
N ARG A 75 -1.49 6.42 -15.68
CA ARG A 75 -1.70 6.20 -17.12
C ARG A 75 -0.59 5.38 -17.74
N GLU A 76 0.66 5.65 -17.38
CA GLU A 76 1.82 4.90 -17.91
C GLU A 76 1.74 3.41 -17.55
N TYR A 77 1.23 3.07 -16.37
CA TYR A 77 0.95 1.70 -15.93
C TYR A 77 -0.38 1.14 -16.47
N GLY A 78 -1.16 1.91 -17.24
CA GLY A 78 -2.42 1.45 -17.84
C GLY A 78 -3.54 1.16 -16.83
N LEU A 79 -3.57 1.89 -15.70
CA LEU A 79 -4.49 1.63 -14.59
C LEU A 79 -5.89 2.24 -14.78
N GLU A 80 -6.24 2.73 -15.97
CA GLU A 80 -7.58 3.20 -16.34
C GLU A 80 -8.55 2.03 -16.61
N LEU A 81 -8.58 1.08 -15.67
CA LEU A 81 -9.39 -0.13 -15.71
C LEU A 81 -10.70 0.10 -14.95
N SER A 82 -11.76 -0.60 -15.36
CA SER A 82 -13.11 -0.44 -14.78
C SER A 82 -13.22 -0.86 -13.31
N ASP A 83 -12.31 -1.71 -12.85
CA ASP A 83 -12.22 -2.23 -11.48
C ASP A 83 -11.11 -1.58 -10.66
N VAL A 84 -10.45 -0.54 -11.17
CA VAL A 84 -9.51 0.29 -10.42
C VAL A 84 -10.09 1.71 -10.33
N LEU A 85 -10.07 2.32 -9.15
CA LEU A 85 -10.66 3.63 -8.91
C LEU A 85 -9.77 4.49 -8.00
N GLY A 86 -9.36 5.67 -8.48
CA GLY A 86 -8.78 6.70 -7.64
C GLY A 86 -9.87 7.60 -7.07
N ILE A 87 -9.83 7.91 -5.77
CA ILE A 87 -10.73 8.89 -5.16
C ILE A 87 -9.88 9.94 -4.45
N VAL A 88 -9.82 11.13 -5.04
CA VAL A 88 -9.14 12.29 -4.47
C VAL A 88 -10.07 12.93 -3.45
N MET A 89 -9.67 12.86 -2.19
CA MET A 89 -10.37 13.38 -1.02
C MET A 89 -9.74 14.72 -0.65
N MET A 90 -10.45 15.80 -0.93
CA MET A 90 -10.02 17.14 -0.52
C MET A 90 -10.31 17.31 0.97
N VAL A 91 -9.32 17.78 1.74
CA VAL A 91 -9.48 18.04 3.16
C VAL A 91 -8.96 19.43 3.52
N SER A 92 -9.71 20.15 4.36
CA SER A 92 -9.40 21.52 4.75
C SER A 92 -9.19 22.43 3.54
N SER A 93 -10.05 22.31 2.54
CA SER A 93 -9.92 22.95 1.23
C SER A 93 -11.06 23.91 0.93
N GLY A 94 -10.77 24.98 0.17
CA GLY A 94 -11.83 25.80 -0.41
C GLY A 94 -12.34 25.18 -1.72
N GLU A 95 -13.65 24.98 -1.86
CA GLU A 95 -14.27 24.28 -3.00
C GLU A 95 -13.72 24.68 -4.37
N SER A 96 -13.77 25.97 -4.72
CA SER A 96 -13.32 26.41 -6.05
C SER A 96 -11.84 26.11 -6.31
N ARG A 97 -10.99 26.27 -5.29
CA ARG A 97 -9.55 26.00 -5.41
C ARG A 97 -9.25 24.50 -5.43
N ALA A 98 -10.06 23.70 -4.74
CA ALA A 98 -9.99 22.24 -4.78
C ALA A 98 -10.31 21.70 -6.18
N ILE A 99 -11.38 22.22 -6.81
CA ILE A 99 -11.77 21.85 -8.17
C ILE A 99 -10.68 22.26 -9.18
N GLU A 100 -10.15 23.48 -9.05
CA GLU A 100 -9.06 23.96 -9.91
C GLU A 100 -7.81 23.09 -9.75
N PHE A 101 -7.42 22.78 -8.51
CA PHE A 101 -6.30 21.90 -8.22
C PHE A 101 -6.50 20.51 -8.84
N PHE A 102 -7.64 19.87 -8.62
CA PHE A 102 -7.93 18.56 -9.19
C PHE A 102 -7.92 18.57 -10.73
N LYS A 103 -8.39 19.64 -11.37
CA LYS A 103 -8.28 19.78 -12.84
C LYS A 103 -6.83 19.97 -13.29
N SER A 104 -6.03 20.72 -12.53
CA SER A 104 -4.64 21.02 -12.88
C SER A 104 -3.72 19.80 -12.88
N VAL A 105 -4.09 18.73 -12.15
CA VAL A 105 -3.30 17.49 -12.11
C VAL A 105 -3.60 16.55 -13.29
N ASP A 106 -4.44 16.97 -14.24
CA ASP A 106 -4.93 16.18 -15.38
C ASP A 106 -5.32 14.77 -14.92
N PRO A 107 -6.43 14.58 -14.19
CA PRO A 107 -6.73 13.32 -13.52
C PRO A 107 -7.13 12.22 -14.52
N PRO A 108 -6.71 10.96 -14.30
CA PRO A 108 -7.20 9.80 -15.06
C PRO A 108 -8.73 9.72 -15.09
N SER A 109 -9.28 9.12 -16.14
CA SER A 109 -10.73 9.03 -16.37
C SER A 109 -11.48 8.25 -15.30
N ASN A 110 -10.80 7.31 -14.64
CA ASN A 110 -11.31 6.53 -13.51
C ASN A 110 -11.00 7.17 -12.14
N TRP A 111 -10.61 8.45 -12.09
CA TRP A 111 -10.53 9.19 -10.83
C TRP A 111 -11.84 9.93 -10.53
N LYS A 112 -12.13 10.07 -9.24
CA LYS A 112 -13.25 10.84 -8.70
C LYS A 112 -12.75 11.86 -7.72
N LEU A 113 -13.38 13.03 -7.72
CA LEU A 113 -13.15 14.08 -6.75
C LEU A 113 -14.24 14.03 -5.67
N VAL A 114 -13.85 14.13 -4.40
CA VAL A 114 -14.72 14.38 -3.26
C VAL A 114 -14.24 15.67 -2.60
N LEU A 115 -15.15 16.63 -2.45
CA LEU A 115 -14.83 17.95 -1.88
C LEU A 115 -14.88 17.97 -0.35
N GLU A 116 -15.74 17.13 0.24
CA GLU A 116 -15.95 17.00 1.68
C GLU A 116 -15.28 15.71 2.19
N GLY A 117 -13.94 15.68 2.17
CA GLY A 117 -13.16 14.50 2.52
C GLY A 117 -12.91 14.31 4.03
N GLU A 118 -13.24 15.31 4.86
CA GLU A 118 -12.84 15.41 6.27
C GLU A 118 -13.36 14.24 7.12
N ASP A 119 -14.63 13.89 6.99
CA ASP A 119 -15.23 12.78 7.76
C ASP A 119 -14.61 11.43 7.40
N THR A 120 -14.27 11.25 6.12
CA THR A 120 -13.58 10.04 5.66
C THR A 120 -12.13 10.04 6.17
N ALA A 121 -11.42 11.17 6.09
CA ALA A 121 -10.07 11.31 6.62
C ALA A 121 -10.02 11.00 8.12
N TYR A 122 -10.97 11.53 8.90
CA TYR A 122 -11.12 11.26 10.32
C TYR A 122 -11.38 9.77 10.60
N SER A 123 -12.28 9.14 9.85
CA SER A 123 -12.59 7.72 9.99
C SER A 123 -11.40 6.81 9.65
N PHE A 124 -10.53 7.27 8.75
CA PHE A 124 -9.29 6.61 8.36
C PHE A 124 -8.11 6.98 9.26
N GLY A 125 -8.29 7.82 10.28
CA GLY A 125 -7.20 8.26 11.17
C GLY A 125 -6.12 9.08 10.45
N VAL A 126 -6.47 9.76 9.36
CA VAL A 126 -5.57 10.61 8.59
C VAL A 126 -5.34 11.91 9.37
N ALA A 127 -4.09 12.10 9.81
CA ALA A 127 -3.69 13.28 10.59
C ALA A 127 -2.98 14.35 9.74
N GLY A 128 -2.63 14.05 8.48
CA GLY A 128 -1.89 14.95 7.62
C GLY A 128 -1.97 14.56 6.14
N VAL A 129 -1.64 15.52 5.27
CA VAL A 129 -1.64 15.34 3.82
C VAL A 129 -0.25 15.59 3.21
N PRO A 130 0.10 14.91 2.11
CA PRO A 130 -0.67 13.87 1.46
C PRO A 130 -0.69 12.57 2.29
N THR A 131 -1.78 11.81 2.17
CA THR A 131 -1.86 10.42 2.65
C THR A 131 -2.60 9.61 1.61
N THR A 132 -2.05 8.45 1.23
CA THR A 132 -2.67 7.55 0.26
C THR A 132 -2.94 6.19 0.89
N VAL A 133 -4.16 5.67 0.69
CA VAL A 133 -4.57 4.36 1.17
C VAL A 133 -5.04 3.51 -0.01
N VAL A 134 -4.41 2.36 -0.21
CA VAL A 134 -4.78 1.39 -1.24
C VAL A 134 -5.59 0.28 -0.59
N ILE A 135 -6.75 0.00 -1.17
CA ILE A 135 -7.74 -0.96 -0.66
C ILE A 135 -8.03 -1.95 -1.79
N ASP A 136 -8.06 -3.24 -1.46
CA ASP A 136 -8.36 -4.30 -2.40
C ASP A 136 -9.86 -4.50 -2.65
N ARG A 137 -10.18 -5.47 -3.53
CA ARG A 137 -11.54 -5.83 -3.94
C ARG A 137 -12.44 -6.31 -2.78
N ASN A 138 -11.86 -6.77 -1.68
CA ASN A 138 -12.55 -7.26 -0.49
C ASN A 138 -12.61 -6.22 0.63
N TRP A 139 -12.26 -4.97 0.35
CA TRP A 139 -12.19 -3.90 1.34
C TRP A 139 -11.10 -4.11 2.41
N THR A 140 -10.01 -4.79 2.04
CA THR A 140 -8.81 -4.96 2.88
C THR A 140 -7.75 -3.96 2.48
N VAL A 141 -7.10 -3.33 3.45
CA VAL A 141 -6.01 -2.37 3.20
C VAL A 141 -4.80 -3.10 2.66
N ALA A 142 -4.38 -2.73 1.44
CA ALA A 142 -3.21 -3.27 0.77
C ALA A 142 -1.98 -2.37 0.87
N GLY A 143 -2.15 -1.08 1.18
CA GLY A 143 -1.06 -0.14 1.38
C GLY A 143 -1.51 1.14 2.07
N VAL A 144 -0.62 1.73 2.86
CA VAL A 144 -0.81 3.05 3.49
C VAL A 144 0.50 3.83 3.37
N PHE A 145 0.42 5.03 2.80
CA PHE A 145 1.54 5.91 2.54
C PHE A 145 1.23 7.27 3.15
N VAL A 146 2.12 7.76 4.03
CA VAL A 146 1.95 9.03 4.75
C VAL A 146 3.06 9.97 4.32
N GLY A 147 2.69 11.18 3.91
CA GLY A 147 3.61 12.11 3.28
C GLY A 147 3.85 11.79 1.81
N ALA A 148 4.59 12.68 1.14
CA ALA A 148 4.90 12.51 -0.28
C ALA A 148 5.71 11.24 -0.51
N GLU A 149 5.28 10.44 -1.48
CA GLU A 149 5.92 9.18 -1.83
C GLU A 149 6.08 9.05 -3.35
N SER A 150 7.01 8.21 -3.81
CA SER A 150 7.16 7.97 -5.25
C SER A 150 5.94 7.25 -5.83
N PRO A 151 5.50 7.59 -7.06
CA PRO A 151 4.37 6.91 -7.70
C PRO A 151 4.55 5.40 -7.79
N ASP A 152 5.77 4.92 -8.09
CA ASP A 152 6.06 3.49 -8.18
C ASP A 152 5.75 2.74 -6.89
N LYS A 153 6.09 3.34 -5.74
CA LYS A 153 5.86 2.72 -4.44
C LYS A 153 4.37 2.76 -4.06
N VAL A 154 3.66 3.84 -4.39
CA VAL A 154 2.21 3.94 -4.17
C VAL A 154 1.45 2.95 -5.05
N LEU A 155 1.88 2.78 -6.31
CA LEU A 155 1.20 1.94 -7.30
C LEU A 155 1.60 0.46 -7.25
N GLU A 156 2.73 0.10 -6.63
CA GLU A 156 3.14 -1.30 -6.45
C GLU A 156 2.00 -2.22 -5.95
N PRO A 157 1.28 -1.92 -4.84
CA PRO A 157 0.18 -2.76 -4.39
C PRO A 157 -0.99 -2.80 -5.40
N VAL A 158 -1.24 -1.70 -6.13
CA VAL A 158 -2.30 -1.65 -7.16
C VAL A 158 -1.96 -2.58 -8.31
N ILE A 159 -0.72 -2.52 -8.81
CA ILE A 159 -0.22 -3.35 -9.91
C ILE A 159 -0.31 -4.82 -9.54
N LYS A 160 0.17 -5.21 -8.35
CA LYS A 160 0.07 -6.60 -7.89
C LYS A 160 -1.36 -7.11 -7.79
N LEU A 161 -2.30 -6.26 -7.34
CA LEU A 161 -3.72 -6.61 -7.27
C LEU A 161 -4.37 -6.75 -8.65
N VAL A 162 -3.94 -5.95 -9.63
CA VAL A 162 -4.37 -6.07 -11.03
C VAL A 162 -3.82 -7.36 -11.64
N GLU A 163 -2.53 -7.65 -11.46
CA GLU A 163 -1.87 -8.86 -11.98
C GLU A 163 -2.44 -10.17 -11.39
N ALA A 164 -2.87 -10.15 -10.13
CA ALA A 164 -3.53 -11.29 -9.49
C ALA A 164 -4.95 -11.57 -10.06
N GLY A 165 -5.46 -10.70 -10.94
CA GLY A 165 -6.73 -10.88 -11.63
C GLY A 165 -7.98 -10.62 -10.75
N PRO A 166 -9.18 -10.93 -11.26
CA PRO A 166 -10.44 -10.54 -10.64
C PRO A 166 -10.70 -11.12 -9.24
N GLN A 167 -10.09 -12.27 -8.93
CA GLN A 167 -10.17 -12.91 -7.61
C GLN A 167 -9.00 -12.52 -6.70
N GLY A 168 -8.04 -11.76 -7.23
CA GLY A 168 -6.88 -11.28 -6.52
C GLY A 168 -7.25 -10.27 -5.45
N ASN A 169 -6.82 -10.55 -4.22
CA ASN A 169 -6.95 -9.70 -3.05
C ASN A 169 -5.61 -9.65 -2.29
N TYR A 170 -5.52 -8.81 -1.26
CA TYR A 170 -4.32 -8.64 -0.46
C TYR A 170 -3.77 -9.96 0.06
N THR A 171 -4.65 -10.85 0.56
CA THR A 171 -4.24 -12.15 1.11
C THR A 171 -3.68 -13.09 0.05
N SER A 172 -4.24 -13.12 -1.17
CA SER A 172 -3.73 -13.97 -2.24
C SER A 172 -2.40 -13.47 -2.80
N VAL A 173 -2.18 -12.15 -2.80
CA VAL A 173 -0.96 -11.52 -3.30
C VAL A 173 0.18 -11.63 -2.28
N THR A 174 -0.13 -11.61 -0.99
CA THR A 174 0.88 -11.66 0.10
C THR A 174 1.09 -13.04 0.71
N SER A 175 0.29 -14.04 0.33
CA SER A 175 0.47 -15.42 0.79
C SER A 175 1.86 -15.97 0.38
N PRO A 176 2.59 -16.65 1.28
CA PRO A 176 3.88 -17.27 0.99
C PRO A 176 3.88 -18.21 -0.23
N ALA A 177 2.71 -18.76 -0.60
CA ALA A 177 2.56 -19.63 -1.77
C ALA A 177 2.70 -18.88 -3.11
N THR A 178 2.51 -17.57 -3.14
CA THR A 178 2.64 -16.75 -4.36
C THR A 178 4.05 -16.15 -4.50
N LEU A 179 4.76 -15.98 -3.38
CA LEU A 179 6.15 -15.52 -3.33
C LEU A 179 7.15 -16.55 -3.89
N SER A 180 6.74 -17.79 -4.18
CA SER A 180 7.63 -18.85 -4.69
C SER A 180 7.85 -18.85 -6.21
N THR A 181 7.18 -18.00 -7.00
CA THR A 181 7.24 -18.08 -8.48
C THR A 181 8.18 -17.04 -9.12
N THR A 182 8.66 -16.04 -8.39
CA THR A 182 9.63 -15.04 -8.90
C THR A 182 11.03 -15.13 -8.32
N GLN A 183 11.36 -16.15 -7.53
CA GLN A 183 12.74 -16.40 -7.12
C GLN A 183 13.43 -17.37 -8.07
N LYS A 184 13.66 -16.92 -9.31
CA LYS A 184 14.65 -17.53 -10.19
C LYS A 184 16.04 -17.17 -9.66
N ALA A 185 16.55 -18.07 -8.82
CA ALA A 185 17.96 -18.37 -8.55
C ALA A 185 19.01 -17.31 -8.98
N GLU A 186 19.40 -16.45 -8.03
CA GLU A 186 20.77 -15.94 -7.92
C GLU A 186 21.36 -16.39 -6.57
N GLY A 187 21.57 -17.70 -6.45
CA GLY A 187 22.38 -18.31 -5.40
C GLY A 187 23.85 -18.31 -5.79
N GLY A 188 24.42 -17.12 -6.00
CA GLY A 188 25.80 -16.91 -6.39
C GLY A 188 26.67 -16.45 -5.22
N ASP A 189 26.84 -17.29 -4.18
CA ASP A 189 27.91 -17.05 -3.19
C ASP A 189 28.32 -18.28 -2.37
N GLN A 190 27.45 -19.29 -2.20
CA GLN A 190 27.82 -20.49 -1.42
C GLN A 190 28.67 -21.50 -2.20
N THR A 191 28.51 -21.59 -3.53
CA THR A 191 29.26 -22.55 -4.35
C THR A 191 30.75 -22.18 -4.46
N ILE A 192 31.08 -20.88 -4.50
CA ILE A 192 32.46 -20.40 -4.58
C ILE A 192 33.20 -20.71 -3.28
N LEU A 193 32.56 -20.49 -2.13
CA LEU A 193 33.17 -20.78 -0.82
C LEU A 193 33.45 -22.28 -0.65
N ILE A 194 32.53 -23.15 -1.10
CA ILE A 194 32.72 -24.61 -1.05
C ILE A 194 33.87 -25.06 -1.96
N VAL A 195 33.96 -24.51 -3.18
CA VAL A 195 35.05 -24.84 -4.12
C VAL A 195 36.41 -24.37 -3.58
N ILE A 196 36.48 -23.18 -2.99
CA ILE A 196 37.71 -22.66 -2.37
C ILE A 196 38.15 -23.55 -1.19
N LEU A 197 37.22 -23.92 -0.31
CA LEU A 197 37.51 -24.81 0.82
C LEU A 197 37.96 -26.20 0.37
N ALA A 198 37.33 -26.76 -0.67
CA ALA A 198 37.71 -28.05 -1.24
C ALA A 198 39.12 -28.02 -1.86
N LEU A 199 39.46 -26.96 -2.61
CA LEU A 199 40.79 -26.78 -3.17
C LEU A 199 41.86 -26.59 -2.08
N ALA A 200 41.56 -25.82 -1.04
CA ALA A 200 42.47 -25.63 0.09
C ALA A 200 42.77 -26.96 0.81
N LEU A 201 41.74 -27.79 1.04
CA LEU A 201 41.89 -29.12 1.62
C LEU A 201 42.72 -30.05 0.73
N ALA A 202 42.47 -30.07 -0.58
CA ALA A 202 43.24 -30.87 -1.52
C ALA A 202 44.73 -30.49 -1.54
N ILE A 203 45.04 -29.19 -1.50
CA ILE A 203 46.41 -28.69 -1.43
C ILE A 203 47.07 -29.10 -0.10
N MET A 204 46.38 -28.96 1.03
CA MET A 204 46.90 -29.37 2.34
C MET A 204 47.20 -30.87 2.41
N VAL A 205 46.31 -31.71 1.88
CA VAL A 205 46.53 -33.16 1.77
C VAL A 205 47.71 -33.47 0.85
N TYR A 206 47.81 -32.80 -0.30
CA TYR A 206 48.92 -33.00 -1.24
C TYR A 206 50.28 -32.59 -0.66
N LEU A 207 50.35 -31.44 0.01
CA LEU A 207 51.56 -30.98 0.68
C LEU A 207 51.93 -31.91 1.84
N GLY A 208 50.96 -32.35 2.64
CA GLY A 208 51.16 -33.35 3.69
C GLY A 208 51.73 -34.66 3.13
N TYR A 209 51.17 -35.17 2.03
CA TYR A 209 51.65 -36.37 1.35
C TYR A 209 53.08 -36.18 0.80
N LYS A 210 53.37 -35.05 0.14
CA LYS A 210 54.69 -34.73 -0.42
C LYS A 210 55.75 -34.62 0.69
N MET A 211 55.43 -34.00 1.82
CA MET A 211 56.35 -33.93 2.96
C MET A 211 56.59 -35.29 3.60
N ARG A 212 55.57 -36.14 3.72
CA ARG A 212 55.70 -37.50 4.27
C ARG A 212 56.56 -38.40 3.37
N ARG A 213 56.50 -38.22 2.05
CA ARG A 213 57.35 -38.93 1.07
C ARG A 213 58.81 -38.48 1.14
N LYS A 214 59.08 -37.20 1.42
CA LYS A 214 60.45 -36.68 1.60
C LYS A 214 61.14 -37.17 2.89
N ARG A 215 60.39 -37.54 3.94
CA ARG A 215 60.96 -38.11 5.19
C ARG A 215 61.27 -39.61 5.14
N LYS A 216 60.86 -40.32 4.08
CA LYS A 216 61.12 -41.76 3.88
C LYS A 216 62.27 -42.04 2.89
N LYS A 217 63.06 -41.02 2.54
CA LYS A 217 64.36 -41.11 1.88
C LYS A 217 65.38 -40.45 2.79
#